data_AF-J8YYV9-F1
#
_entry.id   AF-J8YYV9-F1
#
_cell.length_a   1.000
_cell.length_b   1.000
_cell.length_c   1.000
_cell.angle_alpha   90.00
_cell.angle_beta   90.00
_cell.angle_gamma   90.00
#
_symmetry.space_group_name_H-M   'P 1'
#
loop_
_entity.id
_entity.type
_entity.pdbx_description
1 polymer ?
#
loop_
_entity_poly.entity_id
_entity_poly.type
_entity_poly.pdbx_seq_one_letter_code
_entity_poly.pdbx_strand_id
1 'polypeptide(L)'
;MPPMLVWENQEYYVTNEPAKAEEIGQRLGEVTKKIETSKQPTKDSESNILQEKTEVFEMILEEEDERPPILVKEPKSEEYRVARPMLK
;
A
#
# COMPACT_ATOMS: atom_id res chain seq x y z
N MET A 1 -12.79 -3.50 8.79
CA MET A 1 -12.17 -2.16 8.64
C MET A 1 -12.31 -1.77 7.18
N PRO A 2 -12.64 -0.51 6.83
CA PRO A 2 -12.67 -0.10 5.43
C PRO A 2 -11.26 -0.17 4.82
N PRO A 3 -11.12 -0.42 3.51
CA PRO A 3 -9.83 -0.36 2.85
C PRO A 3 -9.26 1.04 2.91
N MET A 4 -7.94 1.09 2.90
CA MET A 4 -7.16 2.30 3.05
C MET A 4 -6.45 2.71 1.76
N LEU A 5 -6.21 1.75 0.87
CA LEU A 5 -5.60 1.92 -0.44
C LEU A 5 -6.25 0.92 -1.40
N VAL A 6 -6.50 1.34 -2.64
CA VAL A 6 -6.83 0.43 -3.73
C VAL A 6 -5.68 0.45 -4.73
N TRP A 7 -5.16 -0.73 -5.08
CA TRP A 7 -4.05 -0.89 -6.02
C TRP A 7 -4.32 -2.11 -6.91
N GLU A 8 -4.29 -1.92 -8.24
CA GLU A 8 -4.60 -2.95 -9.24
C GLU A 8 -5.89 -3.74 -8.95
N ASN A 9 -6.98 -3.04 -8.62
CA ASN A 9 -8.28 -3.59 -8.24
C ASN A 9 -8.28 -4.46 -6.96
N GLN A 10 -7.20 -4.44 -6.18
CA GLN A 10 -7.10 -5.06 -4.87
C GLN A 10 -7.15 -4.00 -3.77
N GLU A 11 -7.93 -4.30 -2.73
CA GLU A 11 -8.08 -3.47 -1.54
C GLU A 11 -7.02 -3.82 -0.50
N TYR A 12 -6.39 -2.82 0.11
CA TYR A 12 -5.33 -2.99 1.10
C TYR A 12 -5.62 -2.22 2.39
N TYR A 13 -5.17 -2.80 3.51
CA TYR A 13 -5.03 -2.09 4.77
C TYR A 13 -3.55 -1.79 5.05
N VAL A 14 -3.22 -0.52 5.24
CA VAL A 14 -1.88 -0.09 5.66
C VAL A 14 -1.70 -0.38 7.15
N THR A 15 -0.59 -1.01 7.49
CA THR A 15 -0.23 -1.34 8.88
C THR A 15 0.86 -0.40 9.40
N ASN A 16 1.16 -0.49 10.70
CA ASN A 16 2.34 0.12 11.28
C ASN A 16 3.56 -0.83 11.28
N GLU A 17 3.45 -1.99 10.63
CA GLU A 17 4.54 -2.96 10.48
C GLU A 17 5.59 -2.36 9.54
N PRO A 18 6.84 -2.14 10.00
CA PRO A 18 7.91 -1.69 9.13
C PRO A 18 8.39 -2.85 8.24
N ALA A 19 8.82 -2.55 7.02
CA ALA A 19 9.47 -3.52 6.16
C ALA A 19 11.00 -3.47 6.31
N LYS A 20 11.65 -4.63 6.21
CA LYS A 20 13.10 -4.75 6.17
C LYS A 20 13.63 -4.43 4.78
N ALA A 21 14.90 -4.02 4.70
CA ALA A 21 15.54 -3.70 3.42
C ALA A 21 15.54 -4.86 2.42
N GLU A 22 15.64 -6.10 2.90
CA GLU A 22 15.62 -7.33 2.09
C GLU A 22 14.24 -7.66 1.51
N GLU A 23 13.17 -7.11 2.10
CA GLU A 23 11.78 -7.32 1.68
C GLU A 23 11.34 -6.31 0.61
N ILE A 24 12.16 -5.28 0.31
CA ILE A 24 11.79 -4.21 -0.60
C ILE A 24 12.06 -4.64 -2.06
N GLY A 25 10.97 -4.83 -2.81
CA GLY A 25 11.01 -5.14 -4.23
C GLY A 25 11.02 -3.90 -5.14
N GLN A 26 10.64 -4.11 -6.40
CA GLN A 26 10.57 -3.03 -7.38
C GLN A 26 9.46 -2.01 -7.04
N ARG A 27 9.65 -0.77 -7.48
CA ARG A 27 8.64 0.28 -7.39
C ARG A 27 7.52 0.00 -8.40
N LEU A 28 6.29 -0.12 -7.91
CA LEU A 28 5.08 -0.33 -8.70
C LEU A 28 4.48 1.00 -9.18
N GLY A 29 4.58 2.05 -8.37
CA GLY A 29 4.02 3.35 -8.71
C GLY A 29 3.87 4.27 -7.50
N GLU A 30 2.87 5.13 -7.54
CA GLU A 30 2.54 6.05 -6.45
C GLU A 30 1.03 6.28 -6.31
N VAL A 31 0.60 6.64 -5.10
CA VAL A 31 -0.74 7.16 -4.81
C VAL A 31 -0.93 8.47 -5.57
N THR A 32 -1.95 8.54 -6.42
CA THR A 32 -2.20 9.70 -7.29
C THR A 32 -3.27 10.63 -6.72
N LYS A 33 -4.08 10.14 -5.77
CA LYS A 33 -5.18 10.91 -5.22
C LYS A 33 -5.48 10.56 -3.77
N LYS A 34 -5.42 11.57 -2.91
CA LYS A 34 -5.93 11.46 -1.54
C LYS A 34 -7.39 11.88 -1.50
N ILE A 35 -8.25 11.02 -0.95
CA ILE A 35 -9.66 11.32 -0.70
C ILE A 35 -9.91 11.61 0.79
N GLU A 36 -11.12 12.06 1.12
CA GLU A 36 -11.53 12.30 2.51
C GLU A 36 -11.39 11.02 3.35
N THR A 37 -10.85 11.14 4.56
CA THR A 37 -10.63 10.01 5.49
C THR A 37 -11.90 9.24 5.85
N SER A 38 -13.07 9.87 5.77
CA SER A 38 -14.37 9.23 6.00
C SER A 38 -14.89 8.41 4.80
N LYS A 39 -14.27 8.55 3.62
CA LYS A 39 -14.67 7.87 2.38
C LYS A 39 -13.82 6.63 2.15
N GLN A 40 -14.43 5.61 1.56
CA GLN A 40 -13.75 4.41 1.13
C GLN A 40 -13.10 4.66 -0.26
N PRO A 41 -11.80 4.35 -0.45
CA PRO A 41 -11.21 4.37 -1.78
C PRO A 41 -11.83 3.27 -2.63
N THR A 42 -12.13 3.58 -3.90
CA THR A 42 -12.80 2.63 -4.81
C THR A 42 -12.11 2.52 -6.16
N LYS A 43 -11.10 3.34 -6.42
CA LYS A 43 -10.34 3.37 -7.68
C LYS A 43 -8.86 3.17 -7.40
N ASP A 44 -8.17 2.59 -8.36
CA ASP A 44 -6.73 2.39 -8.28
C ASP A 44 -5.98 3.68 -7.96
N SER A 45 -4.97 3.53 -7.10
CA SER A 45 -4.11 4.59 -6.59
C SER A 45 -4.85 5.66 -5.76
N GLU A 46 -6.10 5.43 -5.34
CA GLU A 46 -6.76 6.23 -4.32
C GLU A 46 -6.43 5.74 -2.90
N SER A 47 -6.24 6.69 -1.99
CA SER A 47 -6.14 6.41 -0.56
C SER A 47 -6.90 7.45 0.26
N ASN A 48 -7.47 7.02 1.38
CA ASN A 48 -8.12 7.89 2.35
C ASN A 48 -7.21 8.25 3.56
N ILE A 49 -6.01 7.65 3.63
CA ILE A 49 -5.01 7.91 4.68
C ILE A 49 -3.67 8.39 4.11
N LEU A 50 -3.16 7.75 3.04
CA LEU A 50 -1.82 8.02 2.49
C LEU A 50 -1.83 9.34 1.72
N GLN A 51 -0.73 10.08 1.78
CA GLN A 51 -0.56 11.28 0.97
C GLN A 51 -0.39 10.93 -0.52
N GLU A 52 -0.76 11.87 -1.40
CA GLU A 52 -0.35 11.81 -2.80
C GLU A 52 1.18 11.73 -2.91
N LYS A 53 1.67 11.01 -3.93
CA LYS A 53 3.08 10.66 -4.14
C LYS A 53 3.66 9.69 -3.11
N THR A 54 2.83 9.08 -2.26
CA THR A 54 3.25 7.89 -1.50
C THR A 54 3.64 6.81 -2.49
N GLU A 55 4.88 6.35 -2.42
CA GLU A 55 5.41 5.35 -3.33
C GLU A 55 4.93 3.96 -2.91
N VAL A 56 4.63 3.12 -3.89
CA VAL A 56 4.17 1.74 -3.71
C VAL A 56 5.19 0.79 -4.33
N PHE A 57 5.55 -0.25 -3.60
CA PHE A 57 6.56 -1.24 -3.99
C PHE A 57 6.01 -2.66 -3.80
N GLU A 58 6.59 -3.60 -4.53
CA GLU A 58 6.43 -5.02 -4.24
C GLU A 58 7.08 -5.38 -2.91
N MET A 59 6.50 -6.35 -2.21
CA MET A 59 7.17 -7.03 -1.11
C MET A 59 7.78 -8.34 -1.63
N ILE A 60 9.08 -8.52 -1.44
CA ILE A 60 9.76 -9.79 -1.72
C ILE A 60 9.36 -10.78 -0.63
N LEU A 61 8.77 -11.90 -1.03
CA LEU A 61 8.32 -12.97 -0.14
C LEU A 61 9.16 -14.23 -0.34
N GLU A 62 9.37 -15.00 0.72
CA GLU A 62 10.02 -16.32 0.64
C GLU A 62 9.12 -17.36 -0.04
N GLU A 63 7.79 -17.22 0.11
CA GLU A 63 6.77 -18.08 -0.51
C GLU A 63 5.85 -17.25 -1.39
N GLU A 64 5.46 -17.79 -2.55
CA GLU A 64 4.50 -17.14 -3.44
C GLU A 64 3.11 -17.07 -2.78
N ASP A 65 2.54 -15.87 -2.71
CA ASP A 65 1.17 -15.62 -2.27
C ASP A 65 0.35 -15.11 -3.46
N GLU A 66 -0.86 -15.63 -3.67
CA GLU A 66 -1.77 -15.14 -4.71
C GLU A 66 -2.18 -13.68 -4.50
N ARG A 67 -2.10 -13.20 -3.25
CA ARG A 67 -2.37 -11.81 -2.86
C ARG A 67 -1.22 -11.35 -1.98
N PRO A 68 -0.07 -11.00 -2.57
CA PRO A 68 1.06 -10.58 -1.79
C PRO A 68 0.77 -9.23 -1.11
N PRO A 69 1.30 -8.98 0.10
CA PRO A 69 1.40 -7.62 0.61
C PRO A 69 2.20 -6.72 -0.32
N ILE A 70 1.95 -5.42 -0.21
CA ILE A 70 2.74 -4.38 -0.88
C ILE A 70 3.37 -3.48 0.18
N LEU A 71 4.41 -2.76 -0.20
CA LEU A 71 5.05 -1.79 0.68
C LEU A 71 4.68 -0.37 0.26
N VAL A 72 4.49 0.50 1.24
CA VAL A 72 4.21 1.92 1.01
C VAL A 72 5.24 2.80 1.72
N LYS A 73 5.64 3.88 1.07
CA LYS A 73 6.57 4.87 1.63
C LYS A 73 6.02 6.28 1.43
N GLU A 74 5.59 6.91 2.52
CA GLU A 74 5.02 8.25 2.46
C GLU A 74 6.08 9.30 2.06
N PRO A 75 5.66 10.41 1.42
CA PRO A 75 6.57 11.49 1.10
C PRO A 75 7.30 11.99 2.34
N LYS A 76 8.63 12.10 2.26
CA LYS A 76 9.52 12.53 3.37
C LYS A 76 9.68 11.51 4.51
N SER A 77 9.11 10.31 4.39
CA SER A 77 9.44 9.18 5.26
C SER A 77 10.64 8.42 4.69
N GLU A 78 11.53 7.94 5.56
CA GLU A 78 12.55 6.95 5.18
C GLU A 78 12.05 5.51 5.43
N GLU A 79 10.99 5.35 6.22
CA GLU A 79 10.41 4.05 6.57
C GLU A 79 9.41 3.57 5.51
N TYR A 80 9.50 2.28 5.19
CA TYR A 80 8.53 1.53 4.40
C TYR A 80 7.58 0.80 5.37
N ARG A 81 6.29 0.80 5.05
CA ARG A 81 5.26 0.11 5.82
C ARG A 81 4.58 -0.96 5.00
N VAL A 82 4.23 -2.05 5.65
CA VAL A 82 3.50 -3.14 5.00
C VAL A 82 2.03 -2.76 4.85
N ALA A 83 1.50 -2.88 3.65
CA ALA A 83 0.09 -2.83 3.34
C ALA A 83 -0.38 -4.22 2.91
N ARG A 84 -1.32 -4.79 3.66
CA ARG A 84 -1.76 -6.18 3.48
C ARG A 84 -3.10 -6.21 2.74
N PRO A 85 -3.32 -7.16 1.82
CA PRO A 85 -4.55 -7.21 1.06
C PRO A 85 -5.71 -7.63 1.95
N MET A 86 -6.88 -7.08 1.67
CA MET A 86 -8.12 -7.52 2.26
C MET A 86 -8.59 -8.81 1.56
N LEU A 87 -8.94 -9.80 2.38
CA LEU A 87 -9.64 -11.00 1.90
C LEU A 87 -11.06 -10.59 1.48
N LYS A 88 -11.40 -10.83 0.21
CA LYS A 88 -12.79 -10.74 -0.29
C LYS A 88 -13.69 -11.76 0.40
#